data_AF-A0A560DW38-F1
#
_entry.id   AF-A0A560DW38-F1
#
_cell.length_a   1.000
_cell.length_b   1.000
_cell.length_c   1.000
_cell.angle_alpha   90.00
_cell.angle_beta   90.00
_cell.angle_gamma   90.00
#
_symmetry.space_group_name_H-M   'P 1'
#
loop_
_entity.id
_entity.type
_entity.pdbx_description
1 polymer ?
#
loop_
_entity_poly.entity_id
_entity_poly.type
_entity_poly.pdbx_seq_one_letter_code
_entity_poly.pdbx_strand_id
1 'polypeptide(L)'
;MTPTDETPQDAERPANTDPANEAATPPVVQTAQDPAPLTPPPPPPPPTPPVVAAPREIDRALLRTYKFMLIYQFGGALLLGGGMLASLLLAYLFKGSFQPPLLLLVVLVGMLGAFFSALTRLYRIEQLADAVISPTVSQLGAFYLLVFSLIAPVVGGIAALVLYVSFAGEFLQGGLFPSIKCKGECGSFVDVIANYVPNEPKDYAKALVWGFIAGFSERLVPDTLQTFATQRGAQRPPV
;
A
#
# COMPACT_ATOMS: atom_id res chain seq x y z
N MET A 1 -46.22 12.69 -28.79
CA MET A 1 -47.42 13.55 -28.82
C MET A 1 -47.69 13.89 -27.38
N THR A 2 -47.57 15.12 -26.88
CA THR A 2 -47.52 16.48 -27.45
C THR A 2 -46.90 17.37 -26.33
N PRO A 3 -46.63 18.67 -26.55
CA PRO A 3 -45.32 19.25 -26.28
C PRO A 3 -45.37 20.54 -25.42
N THR A 4 -44.28 21.31 -25.48
CA THR A 4 -44.16 22.78 -25.30
C THR A 4 -44.39 23.37 -23.90
N ASP A 5 -43.39 24.06 -23.36
CA ASP A 5 -43.34 25.52 -23.54
C ASP A 5 -41.92 26.10 -23.38
N GLU A 6 -41.51 26.86 -24.39
CA GLU A 6 -40.44 27.86 -24.36
C GLU A 6 -41.02 29.12 -23.67
N THR A 7 -40.30 30.04 -23.06
CA THR A 7 -39.54 31.16 -23.68
C THR A 7 -39.31 32.23 -22.55
N PRO A 8 -38.62 33.38 -22.76
CA PRO A 8 -37.53 33.87 -21.91
C PRO A 8 -37.85 35.31 -21.38
N GLN A 9 -36.85 36.20 -21.32
CA GLN A 9 -36.86 37.65 -21.02
C GLN A 9 -36.46 38.03 -19.59
N ASP A 10 -35.77 39.13 -19.32
CA ASP A 10 -34.95 40.10 -20.06
C ASP A 10 -34.34 41.02 -18.98
N ALA A 11 -33.29 41.76 -19.35
CA ALA A 11 -32.89 43.06 -18.77
C ALA A 11 -32.34 43.04 -17.32
N GLU A 12 -31.43 43.91 -16.88
CA GLU A 12 -31.18 45.28 -17.29
C GLU A 12 -29.81 45.73 -16.73
N ARG A 13 -29.05 46.50 -17.52
CA ARG A 13 -27.84 47.23 -17.11
C ARG A 13 -28.07 48.71 -17.43
N PRO A 14 -27.75 49.62 -16.50
CA PRO A 14 -26.93 50.79 -16.86
C PRO A 14 -25.85 51.04 -15.77
N ALA A 15 -24.59 51.35 -16.10
CA ALA A 15 -24.07 52.67 -16.47
C ALA A 15 -24.37 53.76 -15.42
N ASN A 16 -23.35 54.36 -14.79
CA ASN A 16 -22.85 55.69 -15.19
C ASN A 16 -21.92 56.34 -14.14
N THR A 17 -20.97 57.13 -14.68
CA THR A 17 -20.39 58.41 -14.17
C THR A 17 -19.54 58.48 -12.90
N ASP A 18 -18.24 58.65 -13.13
CA ASP A 18 -17.40 59.72 -12.56
C ASP A 18 -17.65 61.00 -13.41
N PRO A 19 -17.67 62.24 -12.86
CA PRO A 19 -16.41 63.02 -12.82
C PRO A 19 -16.33 64.18 -11.77
N ALA A 20 -15.07 64.56 -11.47
CA ALA A 20 -14.52 65.92 -11.29
C ALA A 20 -15.04 66.88 -10.18
N ASN A 21 -14.12 67.44 -9.38
CA ASN A 21 -13.53 68.79 -9.55
C ASN A 21 -13.19 69.54 -8.23
N GLU A 22 -12.27 70.51 -8.36
CA GLU A 22 -11.94 71.67 -7.47
C GLU A 22 -11.11 71.41 -6.20
N ALA A 23 -9.82 71.81 -6.08
CA ALA A 23 -9.10 73.08 -6.28
C ALA A 23 -9.31 74.14 -5.15
N ALA A 24 -8.25 74.38 -4.35
CA ALA A 24 -8.00 75.66 -3.67
C ALA A 24 -6.55 75.75 -3.08
N THR A 25 -5.71 76.51 -3.79
CA THR A 25 -4.78 77.59 -3.31
C THR A 25 -3.55 77.28 -2.41
N PRO A 26 -2.34 77.79 -2.76
CA PRO A 26 -1.07 77.60 -2.02
C PRO A 26 -0.82 78.70 -0.97
N PRO A 27 0.22 78.58 -0.11
CA PRO A 27 1.34 79.52 -0.30
C PRO A 27 2.75 79.08 0.23
N VAL A 28 3.72 79.92 -0.13
CA VAL A 28 5.02 80.22 0.52
C VAL A 28 6.24 79.35 0.17
N VAL A 29 7.10 80.00 -0.61
CA VAL A 29 8.51 79.71 -0.89
C VAL A 29 9.35 79.78 0.40
N GLN A 30 10.12 78.73 0.68
CA GLN A 30 11.28 78.81 1.56
C GLN A 30 12.45 78.06 0.92
N THR A 31 13.42 78.84 0.45
CA THR A 31 14.72 78.41 -0.06
C THR A 31 15.53 77.82 1.10
N ALA A 32 15.60 76.49 1.18
CA ALA A 32 16.49 75.77 2.08
C ALA A 32 17.67 75.20 1.27
N GLN A 33 18.87 75.50 1.72
CA GLN A 33 20.14 75.06 1.16
C GLN A 33 20.26 73.52 1.16
N ASP A 34 20.69 72.95 0.05
CA ASP A 34 21.03 71.53 -0.09
C ASP A 34 22.18 71.14 0.86
N PRO A 35 21.99 70.21 1.82
CA PRO A 35 23.09 69.51 2.42
C PRO A 35 23.52 68.36 1.49
N ALA A 36 24.84 68.19 1.32
CA ALA A 36 25.46 67.13 0.53
C ALA A 36 24.87 65.73 0.85
N PRO A 37 24.75 64.83 -0.15
CA PRO A 37 24.15 63.52 0.05
C PRO A 37 24.97 62.69 1.04
N LEU A 38 24.38 62.43 2.20
CA LEU A 38 24.85 61.42 3.15
C LEU A 38 24.76 60.05 2.46
N THR A 39 25.90 59.41 2.25
CA THR A 39 25.95 58.03 1.75
C THR A 39 25.22 57.12 2.75
N PRO A 40 24.33 56.22 2.28
CA PRO A 40 23.66 55.30 3.19
C PRO A 40 24.69 54.37 3.85
N PRO A 41 24.50 54.03 5.15
CA PRO A 41 25.38 53.08 5.82
C PRO A 41 25.34 51.72 5.09
N PRO A 42 26.47 50.99 5.06
CA PRO A 42 26.53 49.69 4.41
C PRO A 42 25.48 48.74 5.03
N PRO A 43 24.82 47.90 4.21
CA PRO A 43 23.83 46.97 4.71
C PRO A 43 24.45 46.02 5.74
N PRO A 44 23.68 45.61 6.78
CA PRO A 44 24.16 44.64 7.75
C PRO A 44 24.57 43.35 7.03
N PRO A 45 25.63 42.66 7.50
CA PRO A 45 26.03 41.39 6.91
C PRO A 45 24.84 40.42 6.96
N PRO A 46 24.64 39.61 5.90
CA PRO A 46 23.55 38.66 5.86
C PRO A 46 23.61 37.72 7.07
N PRO A 47 22.46 37.34 7.65
CA PRO A 47 22.43 36.41 8.76
C PRO A 47 23.11 35.11 8.32
N THR A 48 24.10 34.65 9.09
CA THR A 48 24.78 33.38 8.85
C THR A 48 23.70 32.28 8.80
N PRO A 49 23.61 31.50 7.71
CA PRO A 49 22.61 30.45 7.62
C PRO A 49 22.78 29.49 8.80
N PRO A 50 21.68 28.98 9.39
CA PRO A 50 21.76 28.01 10.46
C PRO A 50 22.56 26.80 9.95
N VAL A 51 23.60 26.43 10.70
CA VAL A 51 24.38 25.22 10.42
C VAL A 51 23.46 24.02 10.62
N VAL A 52 22.89 23.51 9.52
CA VAL A 52 22.13 22.26 9.51
C VAL A 52 23.12 21.10 9.70
N ALA A 53 23.43 20.77 10.95
CA ALA A 53 23.90 19.43 11.30
C ALA A 53 22.69 18.47 11.23
N ALA A 54 22.70 17.25 10.69
CA ALA A 54 23.70 16.45 10.00
C ALA A 54 22.94 15.45 9.08
N PRO A 55 23.11 15.48 7.74
CA PRO A 55 22.42 14.55 6.85
C PRO A 55 22.84 13.08 7.00
N ARG A 56 24.01 12.81 7.59
CA ARG A 56 24.65 11.47 7.55
C ARG A 56 24.26 10.49 8.67
N GLU A 57 23.64 10.93 9.77
CA GLU A 57 23.26 10.03 10.88
C GLU A 57 21.85 9.46 10.73
N ILE A 58 20.91 10.27 10.22
CA ILE A 58 19.52 9.86 9.98
C ILE A 58 19.46 8.73 8.94
N ASP A 59 20.25 8.83 7.86
CA ASP A 59 20.35 7.79 6.82
C ASP A 59 20.79 6.42 7.37
N ARG A 60 21.71 6.40 8.35
CA ARG A 60 22.26 5.15 8.89
C ARG A 60 21.29 4.47 9.86
N ALA A 61 20.59 5.24 10.69
CA ALA A 61 19.60 4.71 11.62
C ALA A 61 18.39 4.13 10.88
N LEU A 62 17.95 4.82 9.82
CA LEU A 62 16.90 4.35 8.93
C LEU A 62 17.31 3.04 8.23
N LEU A 63 18.48 3.03 7.59
CA LEU A 63 18.99 1.86 6.89
C LEU A 63 19.11 0.65 7.82
N ARG A 64 19.49 0.87 9.07
CA ARG A 64 19.59 -0.19 10.10
C ARG A 64 18.22 -0.76 10.45
N THR A 65 17.22 0.10 10.68
CA THR A 65 15.86 -0.32 11.00
C THR A 65 15.20 -1.06 9.84
N TYR A 66 15.37 -0.54 8.62
CA TYR A 66 14.95 -1.20 7.38
C TYR A 66 15.58 -2.58 7.22
N LYS A 67 16.90 -2.72 7.45
CA LYS A 67 17.61 -4.00 7.42
C LYS A 67 17.08 -4.98 8.46
N PHE A 68 16.77 -4.52 9.68
CA PHE A 68 16.17 -5.39 10.68
C PHE A 68 14.76 -5.84 10.28
N MET A 69 13.89 -4.93 9.82
CA MET A 69 12.56 -5.28 9.32
C MET A 69 12.63 -6.29 8.18
N LEU A 70 13.54 -6.10 7.22
CA LEU A 70 13.83 -7.06 6.15
C LEU A 70 14.23 -8.43 6.71
N ILE A 71 15.22 -8.48 7.60
CA ILE A 71 15.74 -9.74 8.15
C ILE A 71 14.64 -10.49 8.91
N TYR A 72 13.85 -9.81 9.73
CA TYR A 72 12.74 -10.44 10.43
C TYR A 72 11.65 -10.88 9.45
N GLN A 73 11.32 -10.07 8.43
CA GLN A 73 10.35 -10.42 7.39
C GLN A 73 10.75 -11.70 6.64
N PHE A 74 12.01 -11.78 6.22
CA PHE A 74 12.57 -12.96 5.58
C PHE A 74 12.65 -14.14 6.53
N GLY A 75 13.11 -13.91 7.76
CA GLY A 75 13.27 -14.95 8.78
C GLY A 75 11.95 -15.59 9.17
N GLY A 76 10.90 -14.79 9.41
CA GLY A 76 9.56 -15.29 9.74
C GLY A 76 8.94 -16.08 8.59
N ALA A 77 9.00 -15.55 7.37
CA ALA A 77 8.47 -16.23 6.19
C ALA A 77 9.20 -17.55 5.89
N LEU A 78 10.53 -17.56 5.99
CA LEU A 78 11.35 -18.78 5.83
C LEU A 78 11.06 -19.80 6.93
N LEU A 79 10.92 -19.36 8.18
CA LEU A 79 10.63 -20.25 9.30
C LEU A 79 9.27 -20.93 9.10
N LEU A 80 8.24 -20.16 8.75
CA LEU A 80 6.88 -20.69 8.71
C LEU A 80 6.59 -21.44 7.40
N GLY A 81 6.88 -20.83 6.24
CA GLY A 81 6.71 -21.47 4.94
C GLY A 81 7.74 -22.58 4.70
N GLY A 82 9.00 -22.34 5.03
CA GLY A 82 10.07 -23.34 4.92
C GLY A 82 9.90 -24.48 5.93
N GLY A 83 9.46 -24.20 7.16
CA GLY A 83 9.11 -25.23 8.14
C GLY A 83 7.95 -26.12 7.66
N MET A 84 6.90 -25.52 7.09
CA MET A 84 5.80 -26.26 6.49
C MET A 84 6.27 -27.12 5.30
N LEU A 85 7.07 -26.57 4.38
CA LEU A 85 7.64 -27.32 3.26
C LEU A 85 8.56 -28.47 3.74
N ALA A 86 9.43 -28.21 4.72
CA ALA A 86 10.30 -29.22 5.32
C ALA A 86 9.48 -30.33 5.97
N SER A 87 8.38 -30.01 6.65
CA SER A 87 7.48 -31.01 7.24
C SER A 87 6.86 -31.93 6.17
N LEU A 88 6.46 -31.36 5.01
CA LEU A 88 5.91 -32.13 3.90
C LEU A 88 6.97 -33.01 3.24
N LEU A 89 8.17 -32.48 3.02
CA LEU A 89 9.31 -33.24 2.48
C LEU A 89 9.71 -34.37 3.42
N LEU A 90 9.77 -34.11 4.73
CA LEU A 90 10.09 -35.11 5.73
C LEU A 90 9.03 -36.23 5.75
N ALA A 91 7.74 -35.86 5.71
CA ALA A 91 6.64 -36.83 5.60
C ALA A 91 6.74 -37.68 4.32
N TYR A 92 7.07 -37.06 3.19
CA TYR A 92 7.30 -37.75 1.92
C TYR A 92 8.46 -38.76 2.01
N LEU A 93 9.59 -38.34 2.58
CA LEU A 93 10.78 -39.19 2.75
C LEU A 93 10.52 -40.39 3.68
N PHE A 94 9.76 -40.20 4.77
CA PHE A 94 9.48 -41.29 5.72
C PHE A 94 8.37 -42.25 5.27
N LYS A 95 7.35 -41.77 4.52
CA LYS A 95 6.21 -42.61 4.12
C LYS A 95 6.24 -43.09 2.67
N GLY A 96 7.17 -42.61 1.83
CA GLY A 96 7.47 -43.08 0.45
C GLY A 96 6.34 -42.94 -0.59
N SER A 97 5.08 -42.93 -0.15
CA SER A 97 3.84 -42.86 -0.93
C SER A 97 2.90 -41.76 -0.43
N PHE A 98 3.38 -40.90 0.47
CA PHE A 98 2.58 -39.81 1.02
C PHE A 98 2.33 -38.75 -0.05
N GLN A 99 1.08 -38.65 -0.50
CA GLN A 99 0.62 -37.56 -1.35
C GLN A 99 0.21 -36.40 -0.43
N PRO A 100 0.89 -35.24 -0.50
CA PRO A 100 0.53 -34.11 0.34
C PRO A 100 -0.88 -33.63 -0.04
N PRO A 101 -1.76 -33.36 0.95
CA PRO A 101 -3.08 -32.82 0.67
C PRO A 101 -3.01 -31.53 -0.16
N LEU A 102 -3.86 -31.41 -1.18
CA LEU A 102 -3.87 -30.26 -2.08
C LEU A 102 -4.01 -28.94 -1.32
N LEU A 103 -4.83 -28.93 -0.26
CA LEU A 103 -5.01 -27.77 0.62
C LEU A 103 -3.68 -27.22 1.13
N LEU A 104 -2.79 -28.09 1.61
CA LEU A 104 -1.50 -27.65 2.17
C LEU A 104 -0.62 -27.02 1.09
N LEU A 105 -0.64 -27.57 -0.13
CA LEU A 105 0.11 -26.99 -1.24
C LEU A 105 -0.45 -25.61 -1.63
N VAL A 106 -1.77 -25.47 -1.73
CA VAL A 106 -2.45 -24.21 -2.05
C VAL A 106 -2.19 -23.15 -0.97
N VAL A 107 -2.30 -23.53 0.30
CA VAL A 107 -1.99 -22.65 1.44
C VAL A 107 -0.53 -22.22 1.37
N LEU A 108 0.42 -23.15 1.25
CA LEU A 108 1.86 -22.86 1.18
C LEU A 108 2.19 -21.85 0.07
N VAL A 109 1.61 -22.04 -1.12
CA VAL A 109 1.82 -21.14 -2.25
C VAL A 109 1.10 -19.79 -2.05
N GLY A 110 -0.02 -19.76 -1.33
CA GLY A 110 -0.64 -18.51 -0.86
C GLY A 110 0.25 -17.74 0.12
N MET A 111 0.89 -18.42 1.05
CA MET A 111 1.87 -17.81 1.95
C MET A 111 3.03 -17.19 1.17
N LEU A 112 3.51 -17.90 0.13
CA LEU A 112 4.55 -17.40 -0.78
C LEU A 112 4.08 -16.15 -1.55
N GLY A 113 2.82 -16.13 -2.01
CA GLY A 113 2.23 -14.98 -2.68
C GLY A 113 2.17 -13.74 -1.80
N ALA A 114 1.69 -13.87 -0.55
CA ALA A 114 1.67 -12.77 0.40
C ALA A 114 3.08 -12.32 0.80
N PHE A 115 4.02 -13.26 0.94
CA PHE A 115 5.42 -12.93 1.16
C PHE A 115 6.01 -12.12 0.00
N PHE A 116 5.77 -12.53 -1.26
CA PHE A 116 6.20 -11.77 -2.43
C PHE A 116 5.57 -10.37 -2.47
N SER A 117 4.28 -10.26 -2.15
CA SER A 117 3.59 -8.98 -2.01
C SER A 117 4.28 -8.07 -0.97
N ALA A 118 4.61 -8.61 0.21
CA ALA A 118 5.34 -7.88 1.24
C ALA A 118 6.75 -7.45 0.80
N LEU A 119 7.47 -8.27 0.01
CA LEU A 119 8.78 -7.90 -0.55
C LEU A 119 8.68 -6.76 -1.55
N THR A 120 7.78 -6.85 -2.53
CA THR A 120 7.62 -5.79 -3.55
C THR A 120 7.27 -4.45 -2.92
N ARG A 121 6.49 -4.46 -1.83
CA ARG A 121 6.22 -3.28 -1.03
C ARG A 121 7.50 -2.73 -0.42
N LEU A 122 8.28 -3.56 0.27
CA LEU A 122 9.51 -3.14 0.95
C LEU A 122 10.53 -2.49 0.00
N TYR A 123 10.63 -3.00 -1.23
CA TYR A 123 11.46 -2.40 -2.29
C TYR A 123 10.93 -1.06 -2.83
N ARG A 124 9.63 -0.77 -2.73
CA ARG A 124 9.07 0.54 -3.13
C ARG A 124 9.23 1.63 -2.05
N ILE A 125 9.72 1.29 -0.85
CA ILE A 125 9.82 2.19 0.31
C ILE A 125 11.15 2.96 0.35
N GLU A 126 11.77 3.25 -0.79
CA GLU A 126 12.83 4.30 -0.83
C GLU A 126 12.30 5.69 -0.44
N GLN A 127 10.97 5.86 -0.22
CA GLN A 127 10.32 7.12 0.14
C GLN A 127 9.59 7.18 1.50
N LEU A 128 9.39 6.07 2.26
CA LEU A 128 8.76 6.12 3.61
C LEU A 128 9.78 6.12 4.76
N ALA A 129 10.97 6.66 4.50
CA ALA A 129 11.94 7.00 5.53
C ALA A 129 11.29 7.76 6.71
N ASP A 130 10.30 8.60 6.44
CA ASP A 130 9.73 9.53 7.41
C ASP A 130 8.72 8.90 8.38
N ALA A 131 8.10 7.75 8.05
CA ALA A 131 7.05 7.15 8.89
C ALA A 131 7.57 6.10 9.89
N VAL A 132 8.78 5.56 9.67
CA VAL A 132 9.39 4.51 10.52
C VAL A 132 10.25 5.11 11.65
N ILE A 133 10.49 6.42 11.63
CA ILE A 133 11.18 7.18 12.68
C ILE A 133 10.19 7.47 13.83
N SER A 134 9.57 6.45 14.40
CA SER A 134 9.07 6.56 15.78
C SER A 134 10.05 5.81 16.70
N PRO A 135 10.60 6.45 17.75
CA PRO A 135 11.50 5.81 18.72
C PRO A 135 10.86 4.62 19.45
N THR A 136 9.56 4.37 19.23
CA THR A 136 8.82 3.22 19.71
C THR A 136 9.31 1.91 19.08
N VAL A 137 9.68 1.88 17.79
CA VAL A 137 10.02 0.62 17.09
C VAL A 137 11.39 0.06 17.52
N SER A 138 12.32 0.91 17.96
CA SER A 138 13.65 0.46 18.45
C SER A 138 13.62 -0.12 19.87
N GLN A 139 12.54 0.11 20.63
CA GLN A 139 12.31 -0.50 21.95
C GLN A 139 11.51 -1.80 21.88
N LEU A 140 10.94 -2.13 20.71
CA LEU A 140 10.22 -3.38 20.50
C LEU A 140 11.20 -4.54 20.39
N GLY A 141 11.07 -5.53 21.29
CA GLY A 141 11.92 -6.72 21.30
C GLY A 141 11.82 -7.55 20.01
N ALA A 142 12.88 -8.30 19.72
CA ALA A 142 13.00 -9.16 18.53
C ALA A 142 11.79 -10.08 18.29
N PHE A 143 11.15 -10.55 19.37
CA PHE A 143 9.96 -11.39 19.30
C PHE A 143 8.76 -10.66 18.67
N TYR A 144 8.55 -9.38 19.00
CA TYR A 144 7.43 -8.61 18.45
C TYR A 144 7.62 -8.37 16.95
N LEU A 145 8.84 -8.06 16.52
CA LEU A 145 9.18 -7.91 15.11
C LEU A 145 8.97 -9.22 14.32
N LEU A 146 9.31 -10.36 14.94
CA LEU A 146 9.05 -11.68 14.36
C LEU A 146 7.55 -11.94 14.21
N VAL A 147 6.75 -11.72 15.26
CA VAL A 147 5.29 -11.90 15.21
C VAL A 147 4.67 -11.03 14.12
N PHE A 148 5.06 -9.76 14.03
CA PHE A 148 4.57 -8.86 12.99
C PHE A 148 4.95 -9.30 11.58
N SER A 149 6.14 -9.89 11.42
CA SER A 149 6.57 -10.44 10.14
C SER A 149 5.70 -11.60 9.66
N LEU A 150 5.17 -12.41 10.58
CA LEU A 150 4.34 -13.57 10.23
C LEU A 150 2.93 -13.20 9.78
N ILE A 151 2.48 -11.98 10.05
CA ILE A 151 1.12 -11.53 9.71
C ILE A 151 0.83 -11.71 8.22
N ALA A 152 1.71 -11.22 7.35
CA ALA A 152 1.48 -11.29 5.90
C ALA A 152 1.39 -12.74 5.38
N PRO A 153 2.38 -13.62 5.63
CA PRO A 153 2.25 -15.04 5.27
C PRO A 153 0.97 -15.69 5.81
N VAL A 154 0.61 -15.45 7.07
CA VAL A 154 -0.59 -16.03 7.69
C VAL A 154 -1.86 -15.57 6.98
N VAL A 155 -2.00 -14.27 6.71
CA VAL A 155 -3.14 -13.71 5.97
C VAL A 155 -3.21 -14.30 4.57
N GLY A 156 -2.08 -14.44 3.88
CA GLY A 156 -2.02 -15.08 2.57
C GLY A 156 -2.45 -16.55 2.57
N GLY A 157 -2.04 -17.29 3.60
CA GLY A 157 -2.46 -18.68 3.80
C GLY A 157 -3.97 -18.80 4.05
N ILE A 158 -4.56 -17.89 4.85
CA ILE A 158 -6.00 -17.84 5.09
C ILE A 158 -6.76 -17.52 3.80
N ALA A 159 -6.30 -16.56 3.00
CA ALA A 159 -6.92 -16.21 1.73
C ALA A 159 -6.92 -17.41 0.76
N ALA A 160 -5.79 -18.13 0.67
CA ALA A 160 -5.68 -19.33 -0.14
C ALA A 160 -6.54 -20.50 0.38
N LEU A 161 -6.69 -20.65 1.70
CA LEU A 161 -7.61 -21.62 2.32
C LEU A 161 -9.07 -21.35 1.92
N VAL A 162 -9.53 -20.10 2.02
CA VAL A 162 -10.89 -19.72 1.62
C VAL A 162 -11.11 -19.99 0.14
N LEU A 163 -10.13 -19.67 -0.71
CA LEU A 163 -10.21 -19.95 -2.13
C LEU A 163 -10.24 -21.46 -2.43
N TYR A 164 -9.45 -22.26 -1.72
CA TYR A 164 -9.50 -23.72 -1.82
C TYR A 164 -10.89 -24.27 -1.50
N VAL A 165 -11.51 -23.84 -0.40
CA VAL A 165 -12.87 -24.27 -0.03
C VAL A 165 -13.88 -23.86 -1.09
N SER A 166 -13.67 -22.71 -1.75
CA SER A 166 -14.51 -22.27 -2.88
C SER A 166 -14.40 -23.18 -4.10
N PHE A 167 -13.21 -23.72 -4.38
CA PHE A 167 -13.02 -24.77 -5.40
C PHE A 167 -13.65 -26.09 -4.98
N ALA A 168 -13.51 -26.48 -3.71
CA ALA A 168 -14.00 -27.76 -3.20
C ALA A 168 -15.53 -27.81 -3.12
N GLY A 169 -16.18 -26.67 -2.86
CA GLY A 169 -17.62 -26.49 -2.92
C GLY A 169 -18.15 -26.24 -4.34
N GLU A 170 -17.30 -26.30 -5.35
CA GLU A 170 -17.66 -26.08 -6.76
C GLU A 170 -18.32 -24.72 -7.05
N PHE A 171 -18.09 -23.70 -6.21
CA PHE A 171 -18.60 -22.33 -6.44
C PHE A 171 -17.90 -21.65 -7.63
N LEU A 172 -16.66 -22.03 -7.89
CA LEU A 172 -15.84 -21.50 -8.97
C LEU A 172 -15.54 -22.63 -9.97
N GLN A 173 -16.17 -22.56 -11.15
CA GLN A 173 -16.04 -23.57 -12.21
C GLN A 173 -15.69 -22.93 -13.55
N GLY A 174 -15.02 -23.70 -14.42
CA GLY A 174 -14.66 -23.27 -15.77
C GLY A 174 -13.22 -23.63 -16.14
N GLY A 175 -12.82 -23.33 -17.38
CA GLY A 175 -11.51 -23.72 -17.93
C GLY A 175 -10.30 -23.14 -17.16
N LEU A 176 -10.46 -21.97 -16.55
CA LEU A 176 -9.40 -21.28 -15.78
C LEU A 176 -9.32 -21.75 -14.32
N PHE A 177 -10.34 -22.43 -13.80
CA PHE A 177 -10.37 -22.90 -12.42
C PHE A 177 -9.95 -24.37 -12.35
N PRO A 178 -9.36 -24.80 -11.22
CA PRO A 178 -9.01 -26.20 -11.02
C PRO A 178 -10.27 -27.04 -10.83
N SER A 179 -10.36 -28.17 -11.54
CA SER A 179 -11.38 -29.18 -11.28
C SER A 179 -10.86 -30.15 -10.21
N ILE A 180 -11.40 -30.06 -8.99
CA ILE A 180 -11.02 -30.91 -7.86
C ILE A 180 -12.20 -31.77 -7.42
N LYS A 181 -11.93 -33.02 -7.03
CA LYS A 181 -12.95 -33.96 -6.57
C LYS A 181 -12.47 -34.73 -5.36
N CYS A 182 -13.41 -35.17 -4.56
CA CYS A 182 -13.15 -36.16 -3.52
C CYS A 182 -12.69 -37.47 -4.15
N LYS A 183 -11.61 -38.05 -3.61
CA LYS A 183 -11.19 -39.42 -3.89
C LYS A 183 -11.75 -40.36 -2.83
N GLY A 184 -12.75 -41.17 -3.18
CA GLY A 184 -13.40 -42.13 -2.29
C GLY A 184 -14.70 -41.58 -1.68
N GLU A 185 -15.02 -42.01 -0.46
CA GLU A 185 -16.19 -41.51 0.26
C GLU A 185 -15.81 -40.26 1.07
N CYS A 186 -16.40 -39.12 0.73
CA CYS A 186 -16.29 -37.91 1.54
C CYS A 186 -17.62 -37.65 2.24
N GLY A 187 -17.64 -37.82 3.57
CA GLY A 187 -18.79 -37.51 4.40
C GLY A 187 -18.49 -36.49 5.49
N SER A 188 -17.20 -36.21 5.72
CA SER A 188 -16.74 -35.35 6.80
C SER A 188 -15.89 -34.19 6.30
N PHE A 189 -15.75 -33.17 7.14
CA PHE A 189 -14.84 -32.05 6.89
C PHE A 189 -13.37 -32.49 6.80
N VAL A 190 -13.00 -33.55 7.51
CA VAL A 190 -11.63 -34.12 7.45
C VAL A 190 -11.35 -34.65 6.04
N ASP A 191 -12.35 -35.23 5.38
CA ASP A 191 -12.20 -35.74 4.02
C ASP A 191 -12.03 -34.60 3.00
N VAL A 192 -12.68 -33.45 3.24
CA VAL A 192 -12.46 -32.24 2.44
C VAL A 192 -11.01 -31.80 2.51
N ILE A 193 -10.39 -31.88 3.68
CA ILE A 193 -8.98 -31.48 3.88
C ILE A 193 -8.02 -32.50 3.26
N ALA A 194 -8.27 -33.80 3.45
CA ALA A 194 -7.30 -34.85 3.18
C ALA A 194 -7.48 -35.53 1.80
N ASN A 195 -8.71 -35.66 1.31
CA ASN A 195 -9.06 -36.56 0.21
C ASN A 195 -9.46 -35.84 -1.08
N TYR A 196 -9.54 -34.51 -1.07
CA TYR A 196 -9.80 -33.74 -2.29
C TYR A 196 -8.53 -33.60 -3.13
N VAL A 197 -8.60 -34.09 -4.37
CA VAL A 197 -7.50 -34.12 -5.32
C VAL A 197 -7.93 -33.52 -6.66
N PRO A 198 -7.01 -32.92 -7.43
CA PRO A 198 -7.28 -32.50 -8.80
C PRO A 198 -7.55 -33.68 -9.74
N ASN A 199 -8.46 -33.49 -10.69
CA ASN A 199 -8.83 -34.49 -11.68
C ASN A 199 -7.71 -34.74 -12.70
N GLU A 200 -7.04 -33.66 -13.13
CA GLU A 200 -5.94 -33.72 -14.08
C GLU A 200 -4.68 -33.00 -13.55
N PRO A 201 -3.47 -33.33 -14.05
CA PRO A 201 -2.24 -32.64 -13.67
C PRO A 201 -2.30 -31.11 -13.86
N LYS A 202 -3.01 -30.64 -14.90
CA LYS A 202 -3.19 -29.20 -15.17
C LYS A 202 -3.97 -28.48 -14.05
N ASP A 203 -4.84 -29.19 -13.35
CA ASP A 203 -5.65 -28.62 -12.28
C ASP A 203 -4.83 -28.40 -11.01
N TYR A 204 -3.73 -29.15 -10.80
CA TYR A 204 -2.72 -28.77 -9.80
C TYR A 204 -2.13 -27.40 -10.12
N ALA A 205 -1.67 -27.18 -11.35
CA ALA A 205 -1.04 -25.92 -11.73
C ALA A 205 -2.00 -24.73 -11.54
N LYS A 206 -3.26 -24.88 -11.97
CA LYS A 206 -4.30 -23.87 -11.75
C LYS A 206 -4.53 -23.58 -10.27
N ALA A 207 -4.66 -24.62 -9.44
CA ALA A 207 -4.89 -24.46 -8.00
C ALA A 207 -3.73 -23.71 -7.31
N LEU A 208 -2.49 -24.02 -7.67
CA LEU A 208 -1.31 -23.35 -7.12
C LEU A 208 -1.20 -21.89 -7.58
N VAL A 209 -1.46 -21.62 -8.86
CA VAL A 209 -1.49 -20.24 -9.39
C VAL A 209 -2.56 -19.42 -8.68
N TRP A 210 -3.77 -19.96 -8.52
CA TRP A 210 -4.84 -19.28 -7.81
C TRP A 210 -4.55 -19.10 -6.32
N GLY A 211 -3.93 -20.09 -5.67
CA GLY A 211 -3.44 -19.97 -4.29
C GLY A 211 -2.43 -18.81 -4.15
N PHE A 212 -1.46 -18.73 -5.06
CA PHE A 212 -0.49 -17.62 -5.10
C PHE A 212 -1.20 -16.27 -5.24
N ILE A 213 -2.11 -16.16 -6.21
CA ILE A 213 -2.86 -14.91 -6.47
C ILE A 213 -3.67 -14.51 -5.25
N ALA A 214 -4.35 -15.46 -4.59
CA ALA A 214 -5.12 -15.19 -3.38
C ALA A 214 -4.24 -14.57 -2.28
N GLY A 215 -3.07 -15.16 -2.04
CA GLY A 215 -2.13 -14.64 -1.06
C GLY A 215 -1.51 -13.31 -1.46
N PHE A 216 -1.11 -13.16 -2.73
CA PHE A 216 -0.61 -11.90 -3.26
C PHE A 216 -1.63 -10.75 -3.13
N SER A 217 -2.92 -11.09 -3.18
CA SER A 217 -4.05 -10.15 -3.09
C SER A 217 -4.31 -9.58 -1.70
N GLU A 218 -3.56 -9.96 -0.65
CA GLU A 218 -3.78 -9.50 0.74
C GLU A 218 -3.93 -7.98 0.89
N ARG A 219 -3.34 -7.20 -0.04
CA ARG A 219 -3.40 -5.74 -0.06
C ARG A 219 -3.84 -5.09 -1.37
N LEU A 220 -4.16 -5.88 -2.40
CA LEU A 220 -4.70 -5.33 -3.66
C LEU A 220 -6.00 -4.53 -3.41
N VAL A 221 -6.85 -5.00 -2.50
CA VAL A 221 -8.10 -4.32 -2.15
C VAL A 221 -7.83 -3.01 -1.36
N PRO A 222 -7.11 -3.02 -0.23
CA PRO A 222 -6.69 -1.80 0.47
C PRO A 222 -6.01 -0.75 -0.41
N ASP A 223 -5.02 -1.15 -1.22
CA ASP A 223 -4.23 -0.23 -2.03
C ASP A 223 -5.08 0.42 -3.14
N THR A 224 -5.99 -0.35 -3.73
CA THR A 224 -6.96 0.15 -4.72
C THR A 224 -7.91 1.18 -4.08
N LEU A 225 -8.42 0.89 -2.89
CA LEU A 225 -9.31 1.81 -2.17
C LEU A 225 -8.61 3.11 -1.76
N GLN A 226 -7.36 3.03 -1.28
CA GLN A 226 -6.58 4.21 -0.92
C GLN A 226 -6.26 5.10 -2.14
N THR A 227 -6.00 4.48 -3.29
CA THR A 227 -5.80 5.20 -4.55
C THR A 227 -7.05 5.96 -4.96
N PHE A 228 -8.23 5.32 -4.92
CA PHE A 228 -9.49 5.98 -5.23
C PHE A 228 -9.85 7.09 -4.22
N ALA A 229 -9.60 6.89 -2.93
CA ALA A 229 -9.81 7.90 -1.91
C ALA A 229 -8.94 9.14 -2.14
N THR A 230 -7.67 8.94 -2.50
CA THR A 230 -6.71 10.03 -2.80
C THR A 230 -7.12 10.77 -4.08
N GLN A 231 -7.54 10.07 -5.13
CA GLN A 231 -8.01 10.69 -6.37
C GLN A 231 -9.27 11.54 -6.17
N ARG A 232 -10.24 11.09 -5.35
CA ARG A 232 -11.42 11.90 -5.01
C ARG A 232 -11.08 13.14 -4.18
N GLY A 233 -10.09 13.03 -3.29
CA GLY A 233 -9.60 14.18 -2.50
C GLY A 233 -8.98 15.27 -3.39
N ALA A 234 -8.22 14.88 -4.41
CA ALA A 234 -7.60 15.80 -5.36
C ALA A 234 -8.60 16.48 -6.32
N GLN A 235 -9.78 15.89 -6.53
CA GLN A 235 -10.83 16.44 -7.41
C GLN A 235 -11.82 17.38 -6.69
N ARG A 236 -11.70 17.58 -5.37
CA ARG A 236 -12.55 18.53 -4.64
C ARG A 236 -11.98 19.95 -4.81
N PRO A 237 -12.66 20.89 -5.49
CA PRO A 237 -12.17 22.25 -5.61
C PRO A 237 -12.09 22.91 -4.23
N PRO A 238 -11.11 23.81 -4.01
CA PRO A 238 -11.02 24.56 -2.76
C PRO A 238 -12.30 25.41 -2.61
N VAL A 239 -12.95 25.27 -1.44
CA VAL A 239 -14.13 26.04 -1.03
C VAL A 239 -13.67 27.34 -0.41
#